data_AF-A0AB39SQJ8-F1
#
_entry.id   AF-A0AB39SQJ8-F1
#
_cell.length_a   1.000
_cell.length_b   1.000
_cell.length_c   1.000
_cell.angle_alpha   90.00
_cell.angle_beta   90.00
_cell.angle_gamma   90.00
#
_symmetry.space_group_name_H-M   'P 1'
#
loop_
_entity.id
_entity.type
_entity.pdbx_description
1 polymer ?
#
loop_
_entity_poly.entity_id
_entity_poly.type
_entity_poly.pdbx_seq_one_letter_code
_entity_poly.pdbx_strand_id
1 'polypeptide(L)'
;MATDRTRRIAVLVLRLVAAGLTATMGAIHLSLWADGYRDLATIGWLFLLNGVLGCLLAAVLLLTPYRWLGPVAAATALFTAGTLGALFLSLTTGLFGFHESADADLVRASIAVETAGVLVLTTLGASALSHRHRHHPRGEDGS
;
A
#
# COMPACT_ATOMS: atom_id res chain seq x y z
N MET A 1 -20.44 1.91 -23.85
CA MET A 1 -21.23 1.58 -22.64
C MET A 1 -20.74 0.33 -21.91
N ALA A 2 -20.58 -0.83 -22.57
CA ALA A 2 -20.08 -2.05 -21.91
C ALA A 2 -18.63 -1.94 -21.39
N THR A 3 -17.74 -1.33 -22.18
CA THR A 3 -16.32 -1.08 -21.84
C THR A 3 -16.13 -0.18 -20.62
N ASP A 4 -16.95 0.86 -20.46
CA ASP A 4 -16.92 1.74 -19.30
C ASP A 4 -17.37 1.05 -18.02
N ARG A 5 -18.40 0.18 -18.10
CA ARG A 5 -18.87 -0.61 -16.96
C ARG A 5 -17.80 -1.59 -16.50
N THR A 6 -17.23 -2.37 -17.43
CA THR A 6 -16.16 -3.33 -17.13
C THR A 6 -14.95 -2.64 -16.50
N ARG A 7 -14.56 -1.47 -17.02
CA ARG A 7 -13.46 -0.69 -16.45
C ARG A 7 -13.75 -0.19 -15.04
N ARG A 8 -14.96 0.32 -14.78
CA ARG A 8 -15.36 0.75 -13.43
C ARG A 8 -15.32 -0.41 -12.44
N ILE A 9 -15.83 -1.57 -12.85
CA ILE A 9 -15.77 -2.80 -12.04
C ILE A 9 -14.32 -3.19 -11.77
N ALA A 10 -13.46 -3.20 -12.78
CA ALA A 10 -12.04 -3.53 -12.61
C ALA A 10 -11.34 -2.59 -11.61
N VAL A 11 -11.58 -1.28 -11.68
CA VAL A 11 -11.01 -0.32 -10.73
C VAL A 11 -11.57 -0.52 -9.32
N LEU A 12 -12.86 -0.83 -9.19
CA LEU A 12 -13.46 -1.15 -7.88
C LEU A 12 -12.84 -2.41 -7.26
N VAL A 13 -12.68 -3.47 -8.06
CA VAL A 13 -12.03 -4.70 -7.60
C VAL A 13 -10.59 -4.42 -7.18
N LEU A 14 -9.80 -3.74 -8.02
CA LEU A 14 -8.42 -3.34 -7.68
C LEU A 14 -8.36 -2.53 -6.39
N ARG A 15 -9.31 -1.61 -6.20
CA ARG A 15 -9.41 -0.77 -4.99
C ARG A 15 -9.71 -1.58 -3.74
N LEU A 16 -10.63 -2.53 -3.82
CA LEU A 16 -10.97 -3.41 -2.70
C LEU A 16 -9.80 -4.34 -2.34
N VAL A 17 -9.16 -4.93 -3.35
CA VAL A 17 -7.98 -5.78 -3.16
C VAL A 17 -6.82 -4.97 -2.57
N ALA A 18 -6.56 -3.77 -3.10
CA ALA A 18 -5.54 -2.86 -2.57
C ALA A 18 -5.80 -2.54 -1.09
N ALA A 19 -7.01 -2.10 -0.75
CA ALA A 19 -7.36 -1.79 0.62
C ALA A 19 -7.24 -3.01 1.55
N GLY A 20 -7.68 -4.18 1.09
CA GLY A 20 -7.54 -5.44 1.83
C GLY A 20 -6.08 -5.79 2.11
N LEU A 21 -5.21 -5.73 1.08
CA LEU A 21 -3.78 -5.99 1.23
C LEU A 21 -3.10 -4.98 2.16
N THR A 22 -3.40 -3.69 2.04
CA THR A 22 -2.86 -2.65 2.93
C THR A 22 -3.34 -2.84 4.37
N ALA A 23 -4.60 -3.23 4.58
CA ALA A 23 -5.12 -3.53 5.91
C ALA A 23 -4.45 -4.77 6.51
N THR A 24 -4.27 -5.85 5.73
CA THR A 24 -3.56 -7.06 6.16
C THR A 24 -2.11 -6.75 6.55
N MET A 25 -1.40 -5.96 5.74
CA MET A 25 -0.03 -5.51 6.07
C MET A 25 -0.03 -4.72 7.38
N GLY A 26 -0.98 -3.79 7.57
CA GLY A 26 -1.11 -3.04 8.82
C GLY A 26 -1.36 -3.96 10.02
N ALA A 27 -2.25 -4.94 9.88
CA ALA A 27 -2.56 -5.92 10.91
C ALA A 27 -1.36 -6.80 11.26
N ILE A 28 -0.58 -7.25 10.27
CA ILE A 28 0.65 -8.01 10.50
C ILE A 28 1.65 -7.21 11.35
N HIS A 29 1.85 -5.93 11.04
CA HIS A 29 2.76 -5.07 11.81
C HIS A 29 2.27 -4.82 13.24
N LEU A 30 0.96 -4.65 13.44
CA LEU A 30 0.38 -4.53 14.78
C LEU A 30 0.48 -5.83 15.58
N SER A 31 0.32 -7.00 14.93
CA SER A 31 0.54 -8.31 15.56
C SER A 31 1.98 -8.43 16.02
N LEU A 32 2.95 -8.22 15.12
CA LEU A 32 4.37 -8.29 15.46
C LEU A 32 4.76 -7.30 16.56
N TRP A 33 4.17 -6.10 16.54
CA TRP A 33 4.33 -5.14 17.63
C TRP A 33 3.87 -5.71 18.97
N ALA A 34 2.67 -6.29 19.04
CA ALA A 34 2.13 -6.90 20.24
C ALA A 34 2.92 -8.16 20.68
N ASP A 35 3.44 -8.92 19.72
CA ASP A 35 4.12 -10.20 19.89
C ASP A 35 5.60 -10.07 20.29
N GLY A 36 6.06 -8.87 20.64
CA GLY A 36 7.36 -8.64 21.29
C GLY A 36 8.16 -7.47 20.72
N TYR A 37 7.80 -6.93 19.56
CA TYR A 37 8.60 -5.87 18.92
C TYR A 37 8.40 -4.55 19.65
N ARG A 38 7.30 -4.39 20.42
CA ARG A 38 7.01 -3.22 21.25
C ARG A 38 8.10 -2.88 22.27
N ASP A 39 8.91 -3.84 22.71
CA ASP A 39 9.96 -3.63 23.71
C ASP A 39 11.29 -3.18 23.06
N LEU A 40 11.37 -3.13 21.73
CA LEU A 40 12.51 -2.62 20.99
C LEU A 40 12.42 -1.09 20.87
N ALA A 41 13.45 -0.37 21.33
CA ALA A 41 13.43 1.09 21.46
C ALA A 41 12.97 1.82 20.18
N THR A 42 13.66 1.65 19.05
CA THR A 42 13.29 2.32 17.78
C THR A 42 12.30 1.49 16.97
N ILE A 43 12.52 0.18 16.90
CA ILE A 43 11.74 -0.73 16.04
C ILE A 43 10.31 -0.87 16.52
N GLY A 44 10.06 -0.93 17.82
CA GLY A 44 8.70 -1.01 18.37
C GLY A 44 7.84 0.18 17.95
N TRP A 45 8.36 1.40 18.04
CA TRP A 45 7.63 2.58 17.57
C TRP A 45 7.39 2.56 16.06
N LEU A 46 8.37 2.12 15.27
CA LEU A 46 8.23 2.02 13.82
C LEU A 46 7.16 1.00 13.43
N PHE A 47 7.12 -0.18 14.07
CA PHE A 47 6.10 -1.20 13.82
C PHE A 47 4.69 -0.71 14.18
N LEU A 48 4.53 -0.03 15.33
CA LEU A 48 3.26 0.54 15.72
C LEU A 48 2.78 1.60 14.72
N LEU A 49 3.66 2.56 14.40
CA LEU A 49 3.34 3.61 13.44
C LEU A 49 3.01 3.02 12.07
N ASN A 50 3.77 2.03 11.62
CA ASN A 50 3.55 1.37 10.35
C ASN A 50 2.20 0.66 10.29
N GLY A 51 1.87 -0.08 11.36
CA GLY A 51 0.59 -0.76 11.50
C GLY A 51 -0.60 0.19 11.49
N VAL A 52 -0.54 1.27 12.27
CA VAL A 52 -1.59 2.29 12.33
C VAL A 52 -1.74 3.01 10.99
N LEU A 53 -0.62 3.47 10.39
CA LEU A 53 -0.65 4.14 9.09
C LEU A 53 -1.17 3.22 7.99
N GLY A 54 -0.81 1.94 7.99
CA GLY A 54 -1.35 0.94 7.07
C GLY A 54 -2.87 0.83 7.18
N CYS A 55 -3.41 0.72 8.39
CA CYS A 55 -4.85 0.68 8.62
C CYS A 55 -5.55 1.98 8.15
N LEU A 56 -4.95 3.14 8.45
CA LEU A 56 -5.48 4.43 8.02
C LEU A 56 -5.45 4.57 6.49
N LEU A 57 -4.36 4.17 5.83
CA LEU A 57 -4.23 4.19 4.37
C LEU A 57 -5.24 3.25 3.70
N ALA A 58 -5.52 2.09 4.29
CA ALA A 58 -6.58 1.20 3.82
C ALA A 58 -7.97 1.88 3.89
N ALA A 59 -8.28 2.55 5.00
CA ALA A 59 -9.53 3.30 5.14
C ALA A 59 -9.59 4.47 4.14
N VAL A 60 -8.51 5.23 4.00
CA VAL A 60 -8.40 6.34 3.04
C VAL A 60 -8.60 5.80 1.62
N LEU A 61 -7.99 4.66 1.26
CA LEU A 61 -8.20 4.02 -0.04
C LEU A 61 -9.67 3.71 -0.29
N LEU A 62 -10.47 3.32 0.69
CA LEU A 62 -11.90 3.03 0.53
C LEU A 62 -12.80 4.27 0.48
N LEU A 63 -12.42 5.33 1.21
CA LEU A 63 -13.24 6.53 1.37
C LEU A 63 -12.91 7.63 0.33
N THR A 64 -11.73 7.57 -0.28
CA THR A 64 -11.25 8.61 -1.20
C THR A 64 -12.13 8.75 -2.45
N PRO A 65 -12.52 9.97 -2.86
CA PRO A 65 -13.23 10.17 -4.12
C PRO A 65 -12.38 9.75 -5.33
N TYR A 66 -12.98 9.21 -6.39
CA TYR A 66 -12.25 8.68 -7.57
C TYR A 66 -11.22 9.66 -8.15
N ARG A 67 -11.50 10.97 -8.09
CA ARG A 67 -10.53 12.00 -8.50
C ARG A 67 -9.21 11.82 -7.78
N TRP A 68 -9.16 11.62 -6.46
CA TRP A 68 -7.96 11.54 -5.64
C TRP A 68 -7.36 10.12 -5.53
N LEU A 69 -8.01 9.12 -6.13
CA LEU A 69 -7.61 7.72 -6.00
C LEU A 69 -6.20 7.45 -6.54
N GLY A 70 -5.81 8.08 -7.65
CA GLY A 70 -4.48 7.93 -8.23
C GLY A 70 -3.34 8.34 -7.28
N PRO A 71 -3.30 9.60 -6.80
CA PRO A 71 -2.32 10.04 -5.82
C PRO A 71 -2.32 9.23 -4.52
N VAL A 72 -3.50 8.88 -3.98
CA VAL A 72 -3.60 8.08 -2.76
C VAL A 72 -3.04 6.67 -2.95
N ALA A 73 -3.35 6.01 -4.07
CA ALA A 73 -2.81 4.69 -4.39
C ALA A 73 -1.29 4.75 -4.59
N ALA A 74 -0.75 5.80 -5.22
CA ALA A 74 0.69 5.99 -5.37
C ALA A 74 1.41 6.21 -4.03
N ALA A 75 0.85 7.06 -3.15
CA ALA A 75 1.40 7.27 -1.81
C ALA A 75 1.39 5.98 -0.98
N THR A 76 0.30 5.22 -1.07
CA THR A 76 0.19 3.92 -0.37
C THR A 76 1.15 2.87 -0.97
N ALA A 77 1.35 2.89 -2.28
CA ALA A 77 2.33 2.02 -2.95
C ALA A 77 3.75 2.32 -2.47
N LEU A 78 4.12 3.60 -2.37
CA LEU A 78 5.43 4.01 -1.89
C LEU A 78 5.63 3.65 -0.41
N PHE A 79 4.59 3.83 0.41
CA PHE A 79 4.59 3.38 1.80
C PHE A 79 4.85 1.87 1.90
N THR A 80 4.07 1.05 1.17
CA THR A 80 4.19 -0.42 1.16
C THR A 80 5.54 -0.88 0.57
N ALA A 81 6.10 -0.16 -0.39
CA ALA A 81 7.45 -0.45 -0.90
C ALA A 81 8.53 -0.15 0.16
N GLY A 82 8.32 0.91 0.95
CA GLY A 82 9.17 1.24 2.09
C GLY A 82 9.17 0.18 3.18
N THR A 83 8.00 -0.40 3.50
CA THR A 83 7.89 -1.51 4.47
C THR A 83 8.67 -2.73 3.98
N LEU A 84 8.52 -3.07 2.70
CA LEU A 84 9.17 -4.23 2.10
C LEU A 84 10.69 -4.04 2.06
N GLY A 85 11.14 -2.83 1.73
CA GLY A 85 12.54 -2.46 1.76
C GLY A 85 13.13 -2.52 3.19
N ALA A 86 12.37 -2.06 4.19
CA ALA A 86 12.79 -2.15 5.59
C ALA A 86 12.90 -3.61 6.07
N LEU A 87 11.95 -4.47 5.69
CA LEU A 87 12.01 -5.91 5.97
C LEU A 87 13.23 -6.55 5.30
N PHE A 88 13.47 -6.25 4.02
CA PHE A 88 14.64 -6.74 3.31
C PHE A 88 15.95 -6.31 3.99
N LEU A 89 16.04 -5.05 4.42
CA LEU A 89 17.20 -4.52 5.13
C LEU A 89 17.39 -5.22 6.48
N SER A 90 16.30 -5.44 7.22
CA SER A 90 16.32 -6.14 8.51
C SER A 90 16.75 -7.60 8.40
N LEU A 91 16.41 -8.29 7.32
CA LEU A 91 16.83 -9.67 7.04
C LEU A 91 18.29 -9.78 6.58
N THR A 92 18.86 -8.72 5.98
CA THR A 92 20.18 -8.76 5.36
C THR A 92 21.27 -8.08 6.21
N THR A 93 21.16 -6.77 6.40
CA THR A 93 22.15 -5.97 7.15
C THR A 93 21.71 -5.61 8.55
N GLY A 94 20.46 -5.90 8.89
CA GLY A 94 19.82 -5.40 10.10
C GLY A 94 19.36 -3.95 9.94
N LEU A 95 18.44 -3.54 10.80
CA LEU A 95 17.83 -2.21 10.81
C LEU A 95 17.85 -1.67 12.23
N PHE A 96 18.57 -0.57 12.48
CA PHE A 96 18.76 0.02 13.81
C PHE A 96 19.25 -1.00 14.88
N GLY A 97 20.11 -1.95 14.48
CA GLY A 97 20.63 -3.00 15.36
C GLY A 97 19.70 -4.22 15.55
N PHE A 98 18.52 -4.21 14.91
CA PHE A 98 17.60 -5.35 14.87
C PHE A 98 17.80 -6.19 13.61
N HIS A 99 18.08 -7.48 13.78
CA HIS A 99 18.15 -8.46 12.70
C HIS A 99 16.95 -9.38 12.77
N GLU A 100 16.16 -9.38 11.71
CA GLU A 100 15.04 -10.29 11.56
C GLU A 100 15.53 -11.67 11.11
N SER A 101 14.87 -12.73 11.57
CA SER A 101 15.14 -14.09 11.10
C SER A 101 14.24 -14.43 9.92
N ALA A 102 14.78 -15.03 8.86
CA ALA A 102 13.99 -15.52 7.73
C ALA A 102 12.98 -16.62 8.12
N ASP A 103 13.22 -17.29 9.24
CA ASP A 103 12.33 -18.33 9.79
C ASP A 103 11.23 -17.77 10.70
N ALA A 104 11.20 -16.45 10.94
CA ALA A 104 10.13 -15.84 11.72
C ALA A 104 8.77 -16.04 11.04
N ASP A 105 7.77 -16.40 11.84
CA ASP A 105 6.49 -16.96 11.38
C ASP A 105 5.78 -16.10 10.33
N LEU A 106 5.85 -14.78 10.46
CA LEU A 106 5.13 -13.84 9.59
C LEU A 106 5.98 -13.29 8.44
N VAL A 107 7.28 -13.58 8.34
CA VAL A 107 8.16 -12.99 7.30
C VAL A 107 7.69 -13.36 5.89
N ARG A 108 7.38 -14.63 5.65
CA ARG A 108 6.87 -15.08 4.34
C ARG A 108 5.52 -14.43 4.00
N ALA A 109 4.66 -14.27 5.00
CA ALA A 109 3.37 -13.62 4.82
C ALA A 109 3.55 -12.13 4.50
N SER A 110 4.40 -11.42 5.23
CA SER A 110 4.73 -10.01 4.97
C SER A 110 5.29 -9.80 3.57
N ILE A 111 6.28 -10.59 3.16
CA ILE A 111 6.86 -10.50 1.80
C ILE A 111 5.77 -10.69 0.74
N ALA A 112 4.92 -11.70 0.89
CA ALA A 112 3.85 -11.97 -0.08
C ALA A 112 2.82 -10.85 -0.14
N VAL A 113 2.32 -10.41 1.02
CA VAL A 113 1.29 -9.37 1.14
C VAL A 113 1.82 -8.02 0.65
N GLU A 114 3.02 -7.64 1.03
CA GLU A 114 3.62 -6.36 0.66
C GLU A 114 4.00 -6.31 -0.81
N THR A 115 4.57 -7.40 -1.36
CA THR A 115 4.85 -7.50 -2.80
C THR A 115 3.56 -7.41 -3.62
N ALA A 116 2.54 -8.18 -3.24
CA ALA A 116 1.23 -8.11 -3.90
C ALA A 116 0.62 -6.72 -3.76
N GLY A 117 0.73 -6.11 -2.57
CA GLY A 117 0.25 -4.77 -2.26
C GLY A 117 0.88 -3.72 -3.18
N VAL A 118 2.21 -3.70 -3.29
CA VAL A 118 2.95 -2.80 -4.19
C VAL A 118 2.46 -2.94 -5.63
N LEU A 119 2.32 -4.17 -6.14
CA LEU A 119 1.89 -4.41 -7.53
C LEU A 119 0.46 -3.93 -7.79
N VAL A 120 -0.47 -4.28 -6.89
CA VAL A 120 -1.89 -3.91 -7.03
C VAL A 120 -2.08 -2.39 -6.89
N LEU A 121 -1.42 -1.77 -5.90
CA LEU A 121 -1.50 -0.32 -5.67
C LEU A 121 -0.89 0.47 -6.83
N THR A 122 0.23 0.02 -7.38
CA THR A 122 0.86 0.65 -8.56
C THR A 122 -0.06 0.56 -9.78
N THR A 123 -0.67 -0.61 -9.98
CA THR A 123 -1.64 -0.82 -11.08
C THR A 123 -2.87 0.07 -10.92
N LEU A 124 -3.41 0.15 -9.69
CA LEU A 124 -4.54 1.02 -9.37
C LEU A 124 -4.18 2.50 -9.60
N GLY A 125 -3.04 2.95 -9.08
CA GLY A 125 -2.53 4.31 -9.23
C GLY A 125 -2.36 4.71 -10.69
N ALA A 126 -1.70 3.86 -11.48
CA ALA A 126 -1.53 4.06 -12.92
C ALA A 126 -2.89 4.16 -13.64
N SER A 127 -3.81 3.22 -13.37
CA SER A 127 -5.13 3.18 -14.01
C SER A 127 -5.99 4.43 -13.72
N ALA A 128 -5.84 5.01 -12.52
CA ALA A 128 -6.56 6.19 -12.07
C ALA A 128 -5.90 7.49 -12.59
N LEU A 129 -4.57 7.56 -12.63
CA LEU A 129 -3.82 8.72 -13.15
C LEU A 129 -3.97 8.86 -14.67
N SER A 130 -3.87 7.77 -15.43
CA SER A 130 -4.06 7.80 -16.89
C SER A 130 -5.45 8.29 -17.31
N HIS A 131 -6.45 8.24 -16.41
CA HIS A 131 -7.77 8.77 -16.67
C HIS A 131 -7.84 10.30 -16.60
N ARG A 132 -7.11 10.92 -15.67
CA ARG A 132 -7.11 12.38 -15.49
C ARG A 132 -6.60 13.09 -16.74
N HIS A 133 -5.59 12.54 -17.41
CA HIS A 133 -4.99 13.12 -18.63
C HIS A 133 -5.91 13.09 -19.85
N ARG A 134 -6.87 12.15 -19.93
CA ARG A 134 -7.77 12.04 -21.09
C ARG A 134 -8.94 13.03 -21.06
N HIS A 135 -9.12 13.76 -19.95
CA HIS A 135 -10.24 14.70 -19.74
C HIS A 135 -9.86 16.19 -19.88
N HIS A 136 -8.74 16.54 -20.52
CA HIS A 136 -8.53 17.91 -21.01
C HIS A 136 -9.14 18.03 -22.42
N PRO A 137 -10.29 18.71 -22.60
CA PRO A 137 -10.72 19.10 -23.94
C PRO A 137 -9.69 20.10 -24.45
N ARG A 138 -9.17 19.89 -25.65
CA ARG A 138 -8.56 20.97 -26.41
C ARG A 138 -9.64 22.03 -26.57
N GLY A 139 -9.42 23.21 -26.00
CA GLY A 139 -10.08 24.41 -26.51
C GLY A 139 -9.49 24.70 -27.88
N GLU A 140 -10.03 24.03 -28.90
CA GLU A 140 -10.20 24.62 -30.24
C GLU A 140 -11.36 25.62 -30.08
N ASP A 141 -11.43 26.79 -30.68
CA ASP A 141 -10.53 27.67 -31.44
C ASP A 141 -11.17 29.07 -31.25
N GLY A 142 -10.43 30.17 -31.22
CA GLY A 142 -10.21 30.90 -32.45
C GLY A 142 -11.49 31.51 -33.02
N SER A 143 -11.92 32.67 -32.50
CA SER A 143 -12.70 33.69 -33.22
C SER A 143 -12.65 35.02 -32.48
#